data_AF-A0A850LV04-F1
#
_entry.id   AF-A0A850LV04-F1
#
_cell.length_a   1.000
_cell.length_b   1.000
_cell.length_c   1.000
_cell.angle_alpha   90.00
_cell.angle_beta   90.00
_cell.angle_gamma   90.00
#
_symmetry.space_group_name_H-M   'P 1'
#
loop_
_entity.id
_entity.type
_entity.pdbx_description
1 polymer ?
#
loop_
_entity_poly.entity_id
_entity_poly.type
_entity_poly.pdbx_seq_one_letter_code
_entity_poly.pdbx_strand_id
1 'polypeptide(L)' 'MTLDEVKEWVYTCTRCNTCKYTTETYLESCPSGEKYYFEPYYGSGKVWIARGIIEGKIKFSDSIVKKIYS' A
#
# COMPACT_ATOMS: atom_id res chain seq x y z
N MET A 1 -13.00 10.31 -7.19
CA MET A 1 -12.26 9.62 -6.11
C MET A 1 -12.30 10.45 -4.85
N THR A 2 -13.41 10.34 -4.14
CA THR A 2 -13.54 10.81 -2.75
C THR A 2 -12.97 9.76 -1.80
N LEU A 3 -12.73 10.13 -0.54
CA LEU A 3 -12.22 9.20 0.47
C LEU A 3 -13.19 8.03 0.70
N ASP A 4 -14.50 8.28 0.60
CA ASP A 4 -15.52 7.25 0.77
C ASP A 4 -15.57 6.25 -0.39
N GLU A 5 -15.30 6.68 -1.63
CA GLU A 5 -15.17 5.76 -2.78
C GLU A 5 -13.95 4.82 -2.62
N VAL A 6 -12.87 5.32 -2.01
CA VAL A 6 -11.63 4.54 -1.82
C VAL A 6 -11.71 3.62 -0.60
N LYS A 7 -12.55 3.93 0.39
CA LYS A 7 -12.72 3.13 1.60
C LYS A 7 -12.97 1.66 1.29
N GLU A 8 -13.90 1.35 0.40
CA GLU A 8 -14.24 -0.05 0.09
C GLU A 8 -13.06 -0.80 -0.53
N TRP A 9 -12.28 -0.16 -1.40
CA TRP A 9 -11.14 -0.79 -2.08
C TRP A 9 -9.98 -1.07 -1.13
N VAL A 10 -9.80 -0.21 -0.13
CA VAL A 10 -8.74 -0.36 0.87
C VAL A 10 -8.94 -1.63 1.72
N TYR A 11 -10.18 -2.08 1.91
CA TYR A 11 -10.46 -3.33 2.62
C TYR A 11 -10.31 -4.60 1.76
N THR A 12 -10.13 -4.48 0.44
CA THR A 12 -9.92 -5.62 -0.46
C THR A 12 -8.57 -6.31 -0.24
N CYS A 13 -7.54 -5.57 0.18
CA CYS A 13 -6.22 -6.14 0.40
C CYS A 13 -6.17 -6.99 1.68
N THR A 14 -6.04 -8.31 1.52
CA THR A 14 -5.92 -9.29 2.62
C THR A 14 -4.48 -9.61 3.02
N ARG A 15 -3.49 -8.94 2.41
CA ARG A 15 -2.05 -9.16 2.65
C ARG A 15 -1.56 -10.59 2.33
N CYS A 16 -2.19 -11.24 1.36
CA CYS A 16 -1.82 -12.58 0.88
C CYS A 16 -0.49 -12.65 0.11
N ASN A 17 0.15 -11.51 -0.17
CA ASN A 17 1.38 -11.40 -0.97
C ASN A 17 1.30 -11.91 -2.42
N THR A 18 0.12 -12.27 -2.93
CA THR A 18 -0.06 -12.73 -4.32
C THR A 18 0.35 -11.67 -5.36
N CYS A 19 0.31 -10.38 -5.00
CA CYS A 19 0.83 -9.31 -5.86
C CYS A 19 2.36 -9.31 -5.99
N LYS A 20 3.09 -9.97 -5.08
CA LYS A 20 4.57 -10.08 -5.06
C LYS A 20 5.06 -11.48 -5.44
N TYR A 21 4.25 -12.50 -5.14
CA TYR A 21 4.61 -13.91 -5.39
C TYR A 21 3.57 -14.55 -6.30
N THR A 22 4.02 -15.01 -7.47
CA THR A 22 3.24 -15.87 -8.35
C THR A 22 3.72 -17.29 -8.13
N THR A 23 2.84 -18.18 -7.65
CA THR A 23 3.16 -19.60 -7.43
C THR A 23 4.51 -19.79 -6.72
N GLU A 24 4.66 -19.15 -5.56
CA GLU A 24 5.87 -19.19 -4.69
C GLU A 24 7.11 -18.46 -5.23
N THR A 25 7.11 -18.01 -6.48
CA THR A 25 8.22 -17.24 -7.06
C THR A 25 8.01 -15.76 -6.82
N TYR A 26 8.99 -15.12 -6.20
CA TYR A 26 9.02 -13.66 -6.10
C TYR A 26 9.19 -13.06 -7.49
N LEU A 27 8.29 -12.17 -7.87
CA LEU A 27 8.41 -11.35 -9.06
C LEU A 27 8.58 -9.90 -8.64
N GLU A 28 9.51 -9.21 -9.28
CA GLU A 28 9.78 -7.77 -9.14
C GLU A 28 8.65 -6.91 -9.75
N SER A 29 7.41 -7.20 -9.35
CA SER A 29 6.19 -6.61 -9.89
C SER A 29 5.95 -5.17 -9.43
N CYS A 30 6.65 -4.71 -8.38
CA CYS A 30 6.46 -3.39 -7.79
C CYS A 30 7.75 -2.56 -7.87
N PRO A 31 7.89 -1.65 -8.85
CA PRO A 31 9.10 -0.84 -9.03
C PRO A 31 9.49 -0.01 -7.81
N SER A 32 8.51 0.55 -7.09
CA SER A 32 8.74 1.33 -5.86
C SER A 32 9.22 0.43 -4.72
N GLY A 33 8.61 -0.76 -4.58
CA GLY A 33 9.01 -1.78 -3.62
C GLY A 33 10.43 -2.28 -3.84
N GLU A 34 10.80 -2.56 -5.10
CA GLU A 34 12.17 -2.96 -5.47
C GLU A 34 13.17 -1.85 -5.23
N LYS A 35 12.85 -0.60 -5.57
CA LYS A 35 13.79 0.51 -5.42
C LYS A 35 14.17 0.77 -3.96
N TYR A 36 13.18 0.72 -3.06
CA TYR A 36 13.36 1.12 -1.67
C TYR A 36 13.42 -0.07 -0.69
N TYR A 37 13.14 -1.29 -1.14
CA TYR A 37 13.16 -2.53 -0.36
C TYR A 37 12.44 -2.46 1.00
N PHE A 38 11.37 -1.66 1.10
CA PHE A 38 10.67 -1.42 2.35
C PHE A 38 9.14 -1.47 2.17
N GLU A 39 8.43 -2.17 3.06
CA GLU A 39 7.01 -2.52 2.91
C GLU A 39 6.08 -1.35 2.54
N PRO A 40 6.20 -0.15 3.14
CA PRO A 40 5.41 1.03 2.76
C PRO A 40 5.43 1.41 1.29
N TYR A 41 6.46 1.02 0.54
CA TYR A 41 6.58 1.31 -0.89
C TYR A 41 5.94 0.24 -1.78
N TYR A 42 5.62 -0.93 -1.22
CA TYR A 42 4.84 -1.95 -1.91
C TYR A 42 3.34 -1.62 -1.90
N GLY A 43 2.60 -2.13 -2.88
CA GLY A 43 1.15 -1.92 -2.96
C GLY A 43 0.40 -2.30 -1.68
N SER A 44 0.76 -3.43 -1.05
CA SER A 44 0.19 -3.87 0.23
C SER A 44 0.41 -2.87 1.36
N GLY A 45 1.62 -2.31 1.49
CA GLY A 45 1.95 -1.30 2.49
C GLY A 45 1.21 0.01 2.26
N LYS A 46 1.11 0.47 1.01
CA LYS A 46 0.35 1.68 0.64
C LYS A 46 -1.13 1.57 1.02
N VAL A 47 -1.76 0.41 0.76
CA VAL A 47 -3.15 0.17 1.16
C VAL A 47 -3.32 0.20 2.68
N TRP A 48 -2.39 -0.38 3.44
CA TRP A 48 -2.42 -0.35 4.90
C TRP A 48 -2.25 1.05 5.48
N ILE A 49 -1.39 1.88 4.89
CA ILE A 49 -1.24 3.28 5.28
C ILE A 49 -2.54 4.03 5.02
N ALA A 50 -3.15 3.85 3.85
CA ALA A 50 -4.45 4.43 3.53
C ALA A 50 -5.53 4.01 4.54
N ARG A 51 -5.56 2.73 4.91
CA ARG A 51 -6.47 2.21 5.95
C ARG A 51 -6.25 2.88 7.31
N GLY A 52 -4.99 3.01 7.72
CA GLY A 52 -4.65 3.68 8.98
C GLY A 52 -5.06 5.15 9.01
N ILE A 53 -4.99 5.85 7.88
CA ILE A 53 -5.49 7.23 7.73
C ILE A 53 -7.02 7.26 7.85
N ILE A 54 -7.71 6.37 7.14
CA ILE A 54 -9.18 6.25 7.15
C ILE A 54 -9.70 5.95 8.55
N GLU A 55 -9.05 5.02 9.27
CA GLU A 55 -9.42 4.62 10.63
C GLU A 55 -8.96 5.62 11.71
N GLY A 56 -8.31 6.73 11.33
CA GLY A 56 -7.80 7.74 12.26
C GLY A 56 -6.61 7.30 13.11
N LYS A 57 -6.00 6.14 12.79
CA LYS A 57 -4.82 5.59 13.48
C LYS A 57 -3.52 6.28 13.07
N ILE A 58 -3.48 6.81 11.84
CA ILE A 58 -2.33 7.51 11.27
C ILE A 58 -2.76 8.93 10.92
N LYS A 59 -2.02 9.93 11.41
CA LYS A 59 -2.24 11.33 11.02
C LYS A 59 -1.74 11.54 9.60
N PHE A 60 -2.59 12.09 8.74
CA PHE A 60 -2.20 12.49 7.41
C PHE A 60 -1.09 13.57 7.47
N SER A 61 -0.02 13.40 6.70
CA SER A 61 1.10 14.35 6.65
C SER A 61 1.80 14.30 5.29
N ASP A 62 2.45 15.38 4.90
CA ASP A 62 3.18 15.48 3.62
C ASP A 62 4.29 14.42 3.48
N SER A 63 4.89 14.02 4.61
CA SER A 63 5.89 12.94 4.65
C SER A 63 5.29 11.59 4.22
N ILE A 64 4.04 11.32 4.58
CA ILE A 64 3.33 10.09 4.19
C ILE A 64 2.92 10.16 2.73
N VAL A 65 2.40 11.31 2.27
CA VAL A 65 2.03 11.53 0.87
C VAL A 65 3.21 11.26 -0.06
N LYS A 66 4.39 11.80 0.27
CA LYS A 66 5.61 11.54 -0.50
C LYS A 66 5.93 10.06 -0.65
N LYS A 67 5.70 9.24 0.38
CA LYS A 67 5.97 7.79 0.34
C LYS A 67 4.93 7.00 -0.46
N ILE A 68 3.68 7.47 -0.50
CA ILE A 68 2.61 6.85 -1.29
C ILE A 68 2.85 7.09 -2.79
N TYR A 69 3.26 8.31 -3.17
CA TYR A 69 3.42 8.72 -4.58
C TYR A 69 4.85 8.64 -5.12
N SER A 70 5.78 8.06 -4.36
CA SER A 70 7.17 7.80 -4.78
C SER A 70 7.40 6.45 -5.44
#